data_AF-A0A150RJI7-F1
#
_entry.id   AF-A0A150RJI7-F1
#
_cell.length_a   1.000
_cell.length_b   1.000
_cell.length_c   1.000
_cell.angle_alpha   90.00
_cell.angle_beta   90.00
_cell.angle_gamma   90.00
#
_symmetry.space_group_name_H-M   'P 1'
#
loop_
_entity.id
_entity.type
_entity.pdbx_description
1 polymer ?
#
loop_
_entity_poly.entity_id
_entity_poly.type
_entity_poly.pdbx_seq_one_letter_code
_entity_poly.pdbx_strand_id
1 'polypeptide(L)'
;MRSALALSSLLCLAACGGVEPAPEGARTTVVSLRKIDCEECGAELVADLRERPGVYSAAFDRRRAEIAVTASPSFDVTGTVKQLAADEGFEAVLGGGKGEYLGWATYPEGADARTIAEGGADIPDLGAQVVRGKVTVIDFAASWCMPCRKLDAHMAKVLEARQDVAYRKLDIVDWETPLARRYLKQVSKLPYVIVYDTSGAQVDAIAGLAIDKLDAAIERGARR
;
A
#
# COMPACT_ATOMS: atom_id res chain seq x y z
N MET A 1 35.92 48.82 -52.11
CA MET A 1 36.86 48.17 -51.19
C MET A 1 36.09 47.64 -50.00
N ARG A 2 36.28 46.34 -49.74
CA ARG A 2 35.81 45.43 -48.68
C ARG A 2 35.18 46.05 -47.42
N SER A 3 34.02 45.52 -47.01
CA SER A 3 33.76 45.23 -45.59
C SER A 3 32.79 44.05 -45.48
N ALA A 4 33.17 43.10 -44.63
CA ALA A 4 32.72 41.72 -44.60
C ALA A 4 31.47 41.52 -43.73
N LEU A 5 30.70 40.48 -44.08
CA LEU A 5 29.62 39.91 -43.30
C LEU A 5 30.14 39.40 -41.94
N ALA A 6 29.34 39.61 -40.88
CA ALA A 6 29.39 38.80 -39.68
C ALA A 6 27.95 38.53 -39.20
N LEU A 7 27.39 37.39 -39.60
CA LEU A 7 26.24 36.78 -38.95
C LEU A 7 26.73 36.16 -37.63
N SER A 8 26.42 36.78 -36.50
CA SER A 8 26.58 36.14 -35.19
C SER A 8 25.28 35.42 -34.82
N SER A 9 25.28 34.12 -35.10
CA SER A 9 24.30 33.15 -34.60
C SER A 9 24.43 33.05 -33.07
N LEU A 10 23.48 33.60 -32.32
CA LEU A 10 23.34 33.29 -30.90
C LEU A 10 22.70 31.90 -30.77
N LEU A 11 23.53 30.92 -30.42
CA LEU A 11 23.11 29.59 -29.96
C LEU A 11 22.26 29.74 -28.70
N CYS A 12 21.01 29.27 -28.77
CA CYS A 12 20.20 28.95 -27.59
C CYS A 12 20.83 27.75 -26.88
N LEU A 13 21.44 27.97 -25.72
CA LEU A 13 21.81 26.90 -24.80
C LEU A 13 20.53 26.40 -24.13
N ALA A 14 20.11 25.19 -24.50
CA ALA A 14 19.07 24.45 -23.81
C ALA A 14 19.53 24.15 -22.37
N ALA A 15 18.81 24.70 -21.40
CA ALA A 15 18.97 24.35 -20.00
C ALA A 15 18.45 22.92 -19.78
N CYS A 16 19.36 21.95 -19.68
CA CYS A 16 19.04 20.64 -19.14
C CYS A 16 18.67 20.81 -17.66
N GLY A 17 17.40 20.58 -17.31
CA GLY A 17 16.94 20.47 -15.93
C GLY A 17 17.58 19.27 -15.25
N GLY A 18 18.79 19.44 -14.74
CA GLY A 18 19.43 18.50 -13.82
C GLY A 18 18.94 18.79 -12.41
N VAL A 19 18.59 17.74 -11.67
CA VAL A 19 18.39 17.81 -10.22
C VAL A 19 19.66 18.40 -9.61
N GLU A 20 19.56 19.58 -9.00
CA GLU A 20 20.72 20.20 -8.35
C GLU A 20 21.29 19.23 -7.29
N PRO A 21 22.59 18.93 -7.31
CA PRO A 21 23.20 18.09 -6.30
C PRO A 21 23.07 18.75 -4.92
N ALA A 22 22.79 17.94 -3.89
CA ALA A 22 22.61 18.44 -2.53
C ALA A 22 23.87 19.24 -2.07
N PRO A 23 23.69 20.31 -1.28
CA PRO A 23 24.81 21.13 -0.80
C PRO A 23 25.87 20.33 -0.05
N GLU A 24 27.12 20.80 -0.09
CA GLU A 24 28.24 20.18 0.59
C GLU A 24 27.96 20.01 2.10
N GLY A 25 28.16 18.80 2.62
CA GLY A 25 27.87 18.46 4.01
C GLY A 25 26.43 17.98 4.26
N ALA A 26 25.55 17.95 3.27
CA ALA A 26 24.23 17.31 3.40
C ALA A 26 24.34 15.85 3.85
N ARG A 27 23.41 15.41 4.69
CA ARG A 27 23.36 14.03 5.21
C ARG A 27 22.02 13.40 4.89
N THR A 28 22.06 12.17 4.40
CA THR A 28 20.87 11.34 4.24
C THR A 28 20.66 10.51 5.49
N THR A 29 19.49 10.67 6.11
CA THR A 29 19.05 9.89 7.27
C THR A 29 17.83 9.06 6.87
N VAL A 30 17.85 7.77 7.22
CA VAL A 30 16.71 6.88 7.04
C VAL A 30 15.99 6.72 8.38
N VAL A 31 14.68 6.90 8.37
CA VAL A 31 13.79 6.67 9.51
C VAL A 31 12.72 5.67 9.08
N SER A 32 12.62 4.56 9.79
CA SER A 32 11.58 3.55 9.61
C SER A 32 10.32 3.94 10.38
N LEU A 33 9.17 3.85 9.72
CA LEU A 33 7.85 4.02 10.32
C LEU A 33 7.29 2.65 10.71
N ARG A 34 6.74 2.56 11.91
CA ARG A 34 6.11 1.35 12.45
C ARG A 34 4.65 1.64 12.78
N LYS A 35 3.83 0.59 12.68
CA LYS A 35 2.37 0.66 12.85
C LYS A 35 1.70 1.63 11.87
N ILE A 36 2.37 1.94 10.76
CA ILE A 36 1.78 2.76 9.70
C ILE A 36 0.63 1.98 9.06
N ASP A 37 -0.50 2.65 8.85
CA ASP A 37 -1.73 1.98 8.47
C ASP A 37 -2.32 2.49 7.15
N CYS A 38 -1.58 3.38 6.47
CA CYS A 38 -1.86 3.85 5.12
C CYS A 38 -0.59 4.23 4.34
N GLU A 39 -0.65 4.12 3.02
CA GLU A 39 0.45 4.49 2.13
C GLU A 39 0.63 6.00 2.05
N GLU A 40 -0.49 6.70 1.96
CA GLU A 40 -0.58 8.14 1.81
C GLU A 40 0.01 8.87 3.03
N CYS A 41 -0.07 8.24 4.19
CA CYS A 41 0.46 8.72 5.46
C CYS A 41 1.97 8.99 5.36
N GLY A 42 2.73 8.09 4.72
CA GLY A 42 4.16 8.31 4.49
C GLY A 42 4.44 9.40 3.45
N ALA A 43 3.54 9.56 2.47
CA ALA A 43 3.65 10.59 1.45
C ALA A 43 3.35 12.00 1.99
N GLU A 44 2.38 12.14 2.89
CA GLU A 44 2.05 13.38 3.60
C GLU A 44 3.20 13.82 4.50
N LEU A 45 3.78 12.89 5.27
CA LEU A 45 5.01 13.14 6.03
C LEU A 45 6.15 13.65 5.14
N VAL A 46 6.34 13.05 3.96
CA VAL A 46 7.34 13.50 2.98
C VAL A 46 7.01 14.87 2.40
N ALA A 47 5.75 15.18 2.17
CA ALA A 47 5.32 16.49 1.69
C ALA A 47 5.66 17.58 2.71
N ASP A 48 5.30 17.38 3.99
CA ASP A 48 5.64 18.31 5.09
C ASP A 48 7.17 18.49 5.20
N LEU A 49 7.93 17.40 5.18
CA LEU A 49 9.40 17.46 5.28
C LEU A 49 10.03 18.29 4.17
N ARG A 50 9.51 18.22 2.94
CA ARG A 50 10.05 18.99 1.80
C ARG A 50 9.83 20.49 1.92
N GLU A 51 8.86 20.92 2.73
CA GLU A 51 8.60 22.35 2.98
C GLU A 51 9.49 22.91 4.10
N ARG A 52 10.21 22.05 4.83
CA ARG A 52 11.02 22.48 5.98
C ARG A 52 12.37 23.07 5.55
N PRO A 53 12.75 24.25 6.08
CA PRO A 53 14.06 24.83 5.84
C PRO A 53 15.19 23.86 6.23
N GLY A 54 16.14 23.66 5.31
CA GLY A 54 17.27 22.75 5.51
C GLY A 54 17.01 21.32 5.06
N VAL A 55 15.82 20.97 4.56
CA VAL A 55 15.57 19.71 3.85
C VAL A 55 15.78 19.92 2.36
N TYR A 56 16.64 19.10 1.75
CA TYR A 56 16.96 19.15 0.32
C TYR A 56 16.18 18.11 -0.47
N SER A 57 15.93 16.94 0.12
CA SER A 57 15.05 15.93 -0.44
C SER A 57 14.45 15.04 0.65
N ALA A 58 13.26 14.53 0.38
CA ALA A 58 12.64 13.48 1.18
C ALA A 58 11.90 12.51 0.24
N ALA A 59 11.95 11.21 0.53
CA ALA A 59 11.28 10.18 -0.23
C ALA A 59 10.77 9.07 0.69
N PHE A 60 9.62 8.50 0.37
CA PHE A 60 9.01 7.39 1.10
C PHE A 60 9.13 6.10 0.30
N ASP A 61 9.83 5.12 0.86
CA ASP A 61 9.83 3.74 0.38
C ASP A 61 8.62 3.02 0.99
N ARG A 62 7.56 2.95 0.19
CA ARG A 62 6.30 2.28 0.56
C ARG A 62 6.49 0.82 0.91
N ARG A 63 7.42 0.11 0.27
CA ARG A 63 7.61 -1.33 0.50
C ARG A 63 8.22 -1.56 1.88
N ARG A 64 9.16 -0.70 2.27
CA ARG A 64 9.87 -0.80 3.55
C ARG A 64 9.30 0.03 4.67
N ALA A 65 8.26 0.84 4.40
CA ALA A 65 7.76 1.85 5.33
C ALA A 65 8.89 2.74 5.87
N GLU A 66 9.73 3.26 4.97
CA GLU A 66 10.93 4.03 5.32
C GLU A 66 10.92 5.41 4.66
N ILE A 67 11.26 6.44 5.42
CA ILE A 67 11.51 7.79 4.89
C ILE A 67 13.02 8.01 4.82
N ALA A 68 13.52 8.34 3.63
CA ALA A 68 14.88 8.82 3.43
C ALA A 68 14.86 10.35 3.27
N VAL A 69 15.53 11.07 4.16
CA VAL A 69 15.61 12.54 4.16
C VAL A 69 17.05 12.97 3.98
N THR A 70 17.34 13.78 2.97
CA THR A 70 18.62 14.45 2.79
C THR A 70 18.48 15.90 3.24
N ALA A 71 19.21 16.28 4.29
CA ALA A 71 19.08 17.58 4.94
C ALA A 71 20.42 18.16 5.38
N SER A 72 20.40 19.44 5.77
CA SER A 72 21.51 20.14 6.42
C SER A 72 21.95 19.39 7.69
N PRO A 73 23.25 19.40 8.05
CA PRO A 73 23.72 18.85 9.34
C PRO A 73 23.02 19.40 10.57
N SER A 74 22.45 20.61 10.49
CA SER A 74 21.76 21.28 11.59
C SER A 74 20.28 20.88 11.72
N PHE A 75 19.73 20.16 10.75
CA PHE A 75 18.32 19.77 10.74
C PHE A 75 18.13 18.45 11.50
N ASP A 76 17.28 18.46 12.53
CA ASP A 76 16.94 17.24 13.27
C ASP A 76 15.89 16.42 12.52
N VAL A 77 16.36 15.57 11.60
CA VAL A 77 15.50 14.63 10.86
C VAL A 77 14.77 13.69 11.83
N THR A 78 15.46 13.15 12.83
CA THR A 78 14.90 12.07 13.66
C THR A 78 13.81 12.60 14.57
N GLY A 79 14.05 13.71 15.26
CA GLY A 79 13.06 14.35 16.12
C GLY A 79 11.85 14.82 15.32
N THR A 80 12.08 15.42 14.15
CA THR A 80 11.00 15.87 13.27
C THR A 80 10.12 14.72 12.79
N VAL A 81 10.71 13.66 12.24
CA VAL A 81 9.92 12.50 11.75
C VAL A 81 9.19 11.81 12.89
N LYS A 82 9.80 11.72 14.10
CA LYS A 82 9.12 11.19 15.28
C LYS A 82 7.90 11.99 15.69
N GLN A 83 7.99 13.31 15.64
CA GLN A 83 6.86 14.17 15.97
C GLN A 83 5.72 13.99 14.96
N LEU A 84 6.02 14.11 13.66
CA LEU A 84 5.03 13.94 12.60
C LEU A 84 4.38 12.55 12.62
N ALA A 85 5.18 11.50 12.83
CA ALA A 85 4.66 10.15 12.96
C ALA A 85 3.72 9.99 14.17
N ALA A 86 4.07 10.60 15.32
CA ALA A 86 3.26 10.51 16.53
C ALA A 86 1.91 11.23 16.41
N ASP A 87 1.86 12.36 15.69
CA ASP A 87 0.62 13.11 15.42
C ASP A 87 -0.39 12.24 14.64
N GLU A 88 0.10 11.33 13.80
CA GLU A 88 -0.68 10.34 13.05
C GLU A 88 -0.84 8.98 13.79
N GLY A 89 -0.34 8.87 15.03
CA GLY A 89 -0.42 7.64 15.83
C GLY A 89 0.57 6.53 15.44
N PHE A 90 1.60 6.85 14.64
CA PHE A 90 2.66 5.94 14.23
C PHE A 90 3.89 6.04 15.13
N GLU A 91 4.76 5.03 15.03
CA GLU A 91 6.07 5.03 15.67
C GLU A 91 7.15 5.31 14.63
N ALA A 92 8.14 6.13 14.95
CA ALA A 92 9.31 6.33 14.08
C ALA A 92 10.61 5.92 14.77
N VAL A 93 11.39 5.09 14.07
CA VAL A 93 12.64 4.50 14.56
C VAL A 93 13.78 4.88 13.63
N LEU A 94 14.88 5.38 14.20
CA LEU A 94 16.08 5.70 13.42
C LEU A 94 16.70 4.44 12.82
N GLY A 95 17.11 4.55 11.55
CA GLY A 95 17.74 3.51 10.74
C GLY A 95 16.74 2.76 9.87
N GLY A 96 17.22 2.21 8.75
CA GLY A 96 16.43 1.35 7.88
C GLY A 96 16.31 -0.10 8.38
N GLY A 97 15.47 -0.88 7.71
CA GLY A 97 15.16 -2.28 7.97
C GLY A 97 14.16 -2.52 9.10
N LYS A 98 13.54 -1.46 9.63
CA LYS A 98 12.67 -1.55 10.82
C LYS A 98 11.24 -1.10 10.55
N GLY A 99 10.90 -0.80 9.30
CA GLY A 99 9.57 -0.31 8.97
C GLY A 99 8.56 -1.45 8.97
N GLU A 100 7.36 -1.14 9.42
CA GLU A 100 6.33 -2.15 9.69
C GLU A 100 4.95 -1.51 9.53
N TYR A 101 4.16 -2.05 8.60
CA TYR A 101 2.74 -1.72 8.53
C TYR A 101 1.98 -2.37 9.68
N LEU A 102 0.86 -1.76 10.06
CA LEU A 102 -0.07 -2.37 11.00
C LEU A 102 -0.44 -3.78 10.52
N GLY A 103 -0.37 -4.75 11.44
CA GLY A 103 -0.75 -6.13 11.15
C GLY A 103 -2.21 -6.26 10.71
N TRP A 104 -2.54 -7.41 10.11
CA TRP A 104 -3.89 -7.72 9.66
C TRP A 104 -4.92 -7.65 10.79
N ALA A 105 -6.17 -7.35 10.44
CA ALA A 105 -7.26 -7.42 11.38
C ALA A 105 -7.39 -8.83 11.97
N THR A 106 -7.75 -8.89 13.24
CA THR A 106 -8.15 -10.12 13.91
C THR A 106 -9.64 -10.34 13.71
N TYR A 107 -10.04 -11.60 13.51
CA TYR A 107 -11.44 -11.99 13.36
C TYR A 107 -11.97 -12.62 14.65
N PRO A 108 -13.29 -12.63 14.88
CA PRO A 108 -13.89 -13.25 16.05
C PRO A 108 -13.42 -14.70 16.24
N GLU A 109 -13.27 -15.12 17.50
CA GLU A 109 -12.91 -16.50 17.82
C GLU A 109 -13.95 -17.48 17.26
N GLY A 110 -13.49 -18.54 16.60
CA GLY A 110 -14.35 -19.52 15.93
C GLY A 110 -14.84 -19.12 14.54
N ALA A 111 -14.59 -17.89 14.08
CA ALA A 111 -14.87 -17.50 12.70
C ALA A 111 -14.02 -18.29 11.70
N ASP A 112 -14.59 -18.62 10.55
CA ASP A 112 -13.89 -19.29 9.46
C ASP A 112 -13.14 -18.28 8.59
N ALA A 113 -12.15 -17.61 9.19
CA ALA A 113 -11.30 -16.61 8.54
C ALA A 113 -9.83 -17.04 8.57
N ARG A 114 -9.15 -16.95 7.43
CA ARG A 114 -7.74 -17.32 7.31
C ARG A 114 -7.00 -16.39 6.35
N THR A 115 -5.77 -16.04 6.71
CA THR A 115 -4.76 -15.55 5.75
C THR A 115 -4.08 -16.75 5.13
N ILE A 116 -4.23 -16.94 3.82
CA ILE A 116 -3.73 -18.15 3.12
C ILE A 116 -2.35 -17.92 2.51
N ALA A 117 -2.07 -16.69 2.09
CA ALA A 117 -0.79 -16.30 1.53
C ALA A 117 -0.25 -15.13 2.34
N GLU A 118 0.91 -15.33 2.95
CA GLU A 118 1.73 -14.29 3.56
C GLU A 118 2.91 -14.02 2.64
N GLY A 119 3.30 -12.75 2.49
CA GLY A 119 4.51 -12.41 1.73
C GLY A 119 4.37 -12.47 0.20
N GLY A 120 3.16 -12.55 -0.36
CA GLY A 120 2.92 -12.54 -1.80
C GLY A 120 3.28 -13.84 -2.55
N ALA A 121 3.43 -14.95 -1.82
CA ALA A 121 3.70 -16.25 -2.42
C ALA A 121 2.60 -16.69 -3.40
N ASP A 122 2.98 -17.40 -4.47
CA ASP A 122 2.02 -17.90 -5.46
C ASP A 122 1.03 -18.89 -4.84
N ILE A 123 -0.24 -18.75 -5.23
CA ILE A 123 -1.28 -19.74 -4.94
C ILE A 123 -1.72 -20.29 -6.30
N PRO A 124 -1.34 -21.53 -6.67
CA PRO A 124 -1.64 -22.04 -8.02
C PRO A 124 -3.14 -22.26 -8.27
N ASP A 125 -3.90 -22.56 -7.22
CA ASP A 125 -5.33 -22.88 -7.29
C ASP A 125 -6.12 -22.20 -6.16
N LEU A 126 -6.92 -21.19 -6.52
CA LEU A 126 -7.88 -20.57 -5.59
C LEU A 126 -9.06 -21.49 -5.26
N GLY A 127 -9.39 -22.45 -6.13
CA GLY A 127 -10.48 -23.38 -5.94
C GLY A 127 -10.29 -24.24 -4.68
N ALA A 128 -9.05 -24.59 -4.35
CA ALA A 128 -8.71 -25.28 -3.10
C ALA A 128 -9.04 -24.48 -1.83
N GLN A 129 -9.27 -23.17 -1.95
CA GLN A 129 -9.62 -22.28 -0.84
C GLN A 129 -11.12 -22.08 -0.68
N VAL A 130 -11.91 -22.54 -1.66
CA VAL A 130 -13.38 -22.47 -1.66
C VAL A 130 -13.95 -23.54 -0.74
N VAL A 131 -14.72 -23.10 0.26
CA VAL A 131 -15.35 -23.98 1.26
C VAL A 131 -16.76 -24.34 0.81
N ARG A 132 -16.96 -25.62 0.45
CA ARG A 132 -18.31 -26.12 0.13
C ARG A 132 -19.24 -26.03 1.33
N GLY A 133 -20.50 -25.69 1.09
CA GLY A 133 -21.51 -25.47 2.13
C GLY A 133 -21.44 -24.10 2.80
N LYS A 134 -20.49 -23.24 2.41
CA LYS A 134 -20.37 -21.85 2.86
C LYS A 134 -20.20 -20.92 1.68
N VAL A 135 -20.60 -19.67 1.84
CA VAL A 135 -20.19 -18.60 0.93
C VAL A 135 -18.71 -18.34 1.19
N THR A 136 -17.86 -18.46 0.16
CA THR A 136 -16.44 -18.15 0.30
C THR A 136 -16.12 -16.79 -0.29
N VAL A 137 -15.52 -15.92 0.51
CA VAL A 137 -15.04 -14.59 0.11
C VAL A 137 -13.51 -14.64 0.08
N ILE A 138 -12.94 -14.57 -1.12
CA ILE A 138 -11.50 -14.49 -1.34
C ILE A 138 -11.12 -13.03 -1.53
N ASP A 139 -10.28 -12.48 -0.66
CA ASP A 139 -9.86 -11.08 -0.68
C ASP A 139 -8.35 -10.93 -0.90
N PHE A 140 -8.00 -10.31 -2.02
CA PHE A 140 -6.65 -9.86 -2.32
C PHE A 140 -6.46 -8.46 -1.76
N ALA A 141 -5.49 -8.32 -0.85
CA ALA A 141 -5.25 -7.10 -0.11
C ALA A 141 -3.75 -6.83 0.05
N ALA A 142 -3.43 -5.65 0.56
CA ALA A 142 -2.09 -5.29 0.97
C ALA A 142 -2.13 -4.45 2.26
N SER A 143 -1.08 -4.51 3.07
CA SER A 143 -1.05 -3.83 4.38
C SER A 143 -1.05 -2.30 4.25
N TRP A 144 -0.52 -1.79 3.14
CA TRP A 144 -0.54 -0.36 2.77
C TRP A 144 -1.89 0.11 2.21
N CYS A 145 -2.87 -0.77 2.03
CA CYS A 145 -4.17 -0.45 1.43
C CYS A 145 -5.21 -0.08 2.50
N MET A 146 -5.45 1.21 2.72
CA MET A 146 -6.47 1.69 3.65
C MET A 146 -7.89 1.16 3.32
N PRO A 147 -8.36 1.16 2.05
CA PRO A 147 -9.66 0.57 1.72
C PRO A 147 -9.78 -0.91 2.08
N CYS A 148 -8.67 -1.67 2.05
CA CYS A 148 -8.64 -3.07 2.45
C CYS A 148 -8.85 -3.22 3.96
N ARG A 149 -8.32 -2.30 4.77
CA ARG A 149 -8.57 -2.29 6.23
C ARG A 149 -10.04 -2.00 6.57
N LYS A 150 -10.70 -1.14 5.80
CA LYS A 150 -12.15 -0.90 5.92
C LYS A 150 -12.95 -2.17 5.59
N LEU A 151 -12.51 -2.90 4.56
CA LEU A 151 -13.11 -4.18 4.21
C LEU A 151 -12.93 -5.22 5.32
N ASP A 152 -11.74 -5.33 5.92
CA ASP A 152 -11.47 -6.22 7.04
C ASP A 152 -12.41 -5.95 8.23
N ALA A 153 -12.55 -4.68 8.60
CA ALA A 153 -13.42 -4.26 9.70
C ALA A 153 -14.89 -4.59 9.43
N HIS A 154 -15.32 -4.54 8.16
CA HIS A 154 -16.64 -4.99 7.75
C HIS A 154 -16.77 -6.50 7.83
N MET A 155 -15.81 -7.25 7.29
CA MET A 155 -15.82 -8.71 7.31
C MET A 155 -15.78 -9.28 8.73
N ALA A 156 -15.11 -8.63 9.68
CA ALA A 156 -15.16 -8.99 11.09
C ALA A 156 -16.61 -8.98 11.64
N LYS A 157 -17.40 -7.96 11.31
CA LYS A 157 -18.83 -7.89 11.70
C LYS A 157 -19.67 -8.95 10.99
N VAL A 158 -19.40 -9.20 9.71
CA VAL A 158 -20.08 -10.26 8.96
C VAL A 158 -19.82 -11.61 9.62
N LEU A 159 -18.58 -11.93 9.95
CA LEU A 159 -18.17 -13.20 10.56
C LEU A 159 -18.63 -13.35 12.01
N GLU A 160 -18.83 -12.25 12.73
CA GLU A 160 -19.47 -12.25 14.05
C GLU A 160 -20.96 -12.64 13.94
N ALA A 161 -21.65 -12.12 12.93
CA ALA A 161 -23.08 -12.36 12.72
C ALA A 161 -23.38 -13.68 11.98
N ARG A 162 -22.42 -14.22 11.22
CA ARG A 162 -22.65 -15.32 10.26
C ARG A 162 -21.59 -16.40 10.35
N GLN A 163 -22.07 -17.64 10.49
CA GLN A 163 -21.24 -18.85 10.50
C GLN A 163 -21.17 -19.55 9.12
N ASP A 164 -22.03 -19.14 8.18
CA ASP A 164 -22.14 -19.67 6.83
C ASP A 164 -21.19 -18.99 5.82
N VAL A 165 -20.29 -18.13 6.30
CA VAL A 165 -19.30 -17.43 5.48
C VAL A 165 -17.90 -17.91 5.84
N ALA A 166 -17.08 -18.18 4.82
CA ALA A 166 -15.65 -18.42 4.93
C ALA A 166 -14.89 -17.26 4.30
N TYR A 167 -14.00 -16.63 5.05
CA TYR A 167 -13.19 -15.52 4.56
C TYR A 167 -11.73 -15.94 4.37
N ARG A 168 -11.17 -15.60 3.22
CA ARG A 168 -9.88 -16.08 2.72
C ARG A 168 -9.09 -14.88 2.25
N LYS A 169 -8.16 -14.42 3.09
CA LYS A 169 -7.34 -13.26 2.80
C LYS A 169 -6.02 -13.67 2.17
N LEU A 170 -5.59 -12.93 1.15
CA LEU A 170 -4.32 -13.11 0.48
C LEU A 170 -3.57 -11.78 0.44
N ASP A 171 -2.41 -11.75 1.08
CA ASP A 171 -1.53 -10.59 1.06
C ASP A 171 -0.72 -10.60 -0.23
N ILE A 172 -0.95 -9.60 -1.08
CA ILE A 172 -0.17 -9.45 -2.29
C ILE A 172 1.19 -8.81 -2.05
N VAL A 173 1.41 -8.14 -0.91
CA VAL A 173 2.58 -7.30 -0.57
C VAL A 173 2.81 -6.14 -1.54
N ASP A 174 2.93 -6.43 -2.83
CA ASP A 174 3.09 -5.49 -3.93
C ASP A 174 2.52 -6.09 -5.22
N TRP A 175 2.42 -5.27 -6.28
CA TRP A 175 1.86 -5.67 -7.56
C TRP A 175 2.75 -6.61 -8.39
N GLU A 176 4.02 -6.75 -8.02
CA GLU A 176 5.02 -7.55 -8.70
C GLU A 176 5.21 -8.93 -8.06
N THR A 177 4.45 -9.28 -7.03
CA THR A 177 4.57 -10.61 -6.43
C THR A 177 4.02 -11.71 -7.35
N PRO A 178 4.48 -12.97 -7.21
CA PRO A 178 3.89 -14.09 -7.94
C PRO A 178 2.36 -14.15 -7.84
N LEU A 179 1.82 -13.91 -6.64
CA LEU A 179 0.38 -13.86 -6.41
C LEU A 179 -0.31 -12.76 -7.24
N ALA A 180 0.17 -11.51 -7.13
CA ALA A 180 -0.39 -10.37 -7.85
C ALA A 180 -0.30 -10.58 -9.36
N ARG A 181 0.86 -11.03 -9.85
CA ARG A 181 1.07 -11.31 -11.28
C ARG A 181 0.18 -12.42 -11.80
N ARG A 182 -0.24 -13.39 -10.98
CA ARG A 182 -1.16 -14.45 -11.42
C ARG A 182 -2.59 -13.93 -11.55
N TYR A 183 -3.09 -13.25 -10.52
CA TYR A 183 -4.53 -12.98 -10.38
C TYR A 183 -4.95 -11.54 -10.66
N LEU A 184 -4.04 -10.58 -10.61
CA LEU A 184 -4.38 -9.14 -10.65
C LEU A 184 -3.92 -8.43 -11.92
N LYS A 185 -3.49 -9.15 -12.97
CA LYS A 185 -3.00 -8.53 -14.23
C LYS A 185 -3.94 -7.49 -14.84
N GLN A 186 -5.24 -7.66 -14.64
CA GLN A 186 -6.30 -6.79 -15.18
C GLN A 186 -7.04 -6.00 -14.09
N VAL A 187 -6.54 -6.06 -12.85
CA VAL A 187 -7.16 -5.42 -11.69
C VAL A 187 -6.21 -4.34 -11.18
N SER A 188 -6.62 -3.08 -11.28
CA SER A 188 -5.80 -1.93 -10.88
C SER A 188 -6.17 -1.36 -9.50
N LYS A 189 -7.09 -2.00 -8.78
CA LYS A 189 -7.62 -1.50 -7.51
C LYS A 189 -7.71 -2.60 -6.47
N LEU A 190 -7.29 -2.26 -5.25
CA LEU A 190 -7.52 -3.07 -4.06
C LEU A 190 -8.62 -2.44 -3.17
N PRO A 191 -9.28 -3.21 -2.30
CA PRO A 191 -9.26 -4.68 -2.27
C PRO A 191 -9.82 -5.30 -3.56
N TYR A 192 -9.40 -6.51 -3.91
CA TYR A 192 -10.05 -7.28 -4.98
C TYR A 192 -10.66 -8.54 -4.39
N VAL A 193 -11.97 -8.64 -4.48
CA VAL A 193 -12.75 -9.68 -3.82
C VAL A 193 -13.44 -10.57 -4.84
N ILE A 194 -13.30 -11.88 -4.69
CA ILE A 194 -14.07 -12.87 -5.44
C ILE A 194 -14.99 -13.59 -4.46
N VAL A 195 -16.28 -13.64 -4.80
CA VAL A 195 -17.30 -14.32 -3.99
C VAL A 195 -17.72 -15.60 -4.67
N TYR A 196 -17.72 -16.70 -3.93
CA TYR A 196 -18.20 -18.02 -4.36
C TYR A 196 -19.42 -18.42 -3.52
N ASP A 197 -20.40 -19.06 -4.14
CA ASP A 197 -21.58 -19.60 -3.46
C ASP A 197 -21.29 -20.92 -2.72
N THR A 198 -22.30 -21.45 -2.02
CA THR A 198 -22.14 -22.68 -1.22
C THR A 198 -21.81 -23.92 -2.06
N SER A 199 -22.14 -23.90 -3.36
CA SER A 199 -21.78 -24.93 -4.33
C SER A 199 -20.35 -24.78 -4.84
N GLY A 200 -19.70 -23.65 -4.57
CA GLY A 200 -18.37 -23.30 -5.05
C GLY A 200 -18.35 -22.67 -6.44
N ALA A 201 -19.50 -22.24 -6.96
CA ALA A 201 -19.56 -21.46 -8.19
C ALA A 201 -19.30 -19.98 -7.90
N GLN A 202 -18.59 -19.30 -8.79
CA GLN A 202 -18.32 -17.87 -8.63
C GLN A 202 -19.60 -17.04 -8.83
N VAL A 203 -19.87 -16.15 -7.87
CA VAL A 203 -21.05 -15.26 -7.83
C VAL A 203 -20.72 -13.87 -8.35
N ASP A 204 -19.57 -13.31 -7.95
CA ASP A 204 -19.15 -11.96 -8.30
C ASP A 204 -17.64 -11.79 -8.17
N ALA A 205 -17.12 -10.74 -8.80
CA ALA A 205 -15.76 -10.24 -8.61
C ALA A 205 -15.80 -8.71 -8.52
N ILE A 206 -15.15 -8.15 -7.50
CA ILE A 206 -15.31 -6.76 -7.08
C ILE A 206 -13.91 -6.15 -6.89
N ALA A 207 -13.60 -5.13 -7.68
CA ALA A 207 -12.36 -4.37 -7.54
C ALA A 207 -12.64 -3.02 -6.85
N GLY A 208 -11.91 -2.75 -5.77
CA GLY A 208 -12.12 -1.60 -4.88
C GLY A 208 -13.13 -1.86 -3.76
N LEU A 209 -13.19 -0.93 -2.80
CA LEU A 209 -14.10 -1.00 -1.66
C LEU A 209 -15.54 -0.72 -2.11
N ALA A 210 -16.38 -1.75 -2.12
CA ALA A 210 -17.80 -1.66 -2.46
C ALA A 210 -18.64 -2.58 -1.54
N ILE A 211 -18.86 -2.12 -0.31
CA ILE A 211 -19.51 -2.91 0.77
C ILE A 211 -20.89 -3.40 0.38
N ASP A 212 -21.78 -2.51 -0.11
CA ASP A 212 -23.14 -2.90 -0.49
C ASP A 212 -23.15 -3.97 -1.59
N LYS A 213 -22.21 -3.90 -2.53
CA LYS A 213 -22.07 -4.88 -3.60
C LYS A 213 -21.59 -6.23 -3.04
N LEU A 214 -20.64 -6.21 -2.11
CA LEU A 214 -20.15 -7.41 -1.44
C LEU A 214 -21.25 -8.09 -0.64
N ASP A 215 -21.98 -7.35 0.19
CA ASP A 215 -23.08 -7.91 1.01
C ASP A 215 -24.16 -8.52 0.11
N ALA A 216 -24.54 -7.83 -0.97
CA ALA A 216 -25.47 -8.37 -1.95
C ALA A 216 -24.93 -9.65 -2.63
N ALA A 217 -23.63 -9.77 -2.88
CA ALA A 217 -23.03 -10.97 -3.45
C ALA A 217 -23.00 -12.14 -2.44
N ILE A 218 -22.68 -11.87 -1.17
CA ILE A 218 -22.72 -12.87 -0.10
C ILE A 218 -24.15 -13.40 0.07
N GLU A 219 -25.14 -12.50 0.09
CA GLU A 219 -26.56 -12.87 0.17
C GLU A 219 -27.02 -13.72 -1.02
N ARG A 220 -26.57 -13.41 -2.24
CA ARG A 220 -26.88 -14.25 -3.41
C ARG A 220 -26.20 -15.61 -3.32
N GLY A 221 -24.97 -15.67 -2.81
CA GLY A 221 -24.21 -16.90 -2.66
C GLY A 221 -24.81 -17.85 -1.63
N ALA A 222 -25.43 -17.32 -0.56
CA ALA A 222 -26.05 -18.13 0.49
C ALA A 222 -27.38 -18.77 0.06
N ARG A 223 -28.03 -18.23 -0.98
CA ARG A 223 -29.33 -18.73 -1.49
C ARG A 223 -29.20 -19.81 -2.57
N ARG A 224 -27.99 -20.18 -2.97
CA ARG A 224 -27.68 -21.16 -4.02
C ARG A 224 -27.01 -22.38 -3.43
#